data_AF-A0A6I5X7F0-F1
#
_entry.id   AF-A0A6I5X7F0-F1
#
_cell.length_a   1.000
_cell.length_b   1.000
_cell.length_c   1.000
_cell.angle_alpha   90.00
_cell.angle_beta   90.00
_cell.angle_gamma   90.00
#
_symmetry.space_group_name_H-M   'P 1'
#
loop_
_entity.id
_entity.type
_entity.pdbx_description
1 polymer ?
#
loop_
_entity_poly.entity_id
_entity_poly.type
_entity_poly.pdbx_seq_one_letter_code
_entity_poly.pdbx_strand_id
1 'polypeptide(L)'
;MAASAPTVSGGVATLTMPGSGLTTTISTTGLTGVVQPSTLGSRGYVAGDFTPGLTTSTPAVELSTDAVNNCPAVGTCSGLGSITITFSQPVRNPILDLAGIGGDVFYYDSNHAVTSQSQLHSIFTLATPGITMTALSGGNLAVSGPAITATNASTSYRCDTAAQSTPSLGVDEYDAQATAACGSVQLTGVVTAVTFDLSAVFTRTTSAVPAYTNNDLSDPRHNQDNYVITATASEDFGDAPSSYDQGNAARAVLSDVQLGPSVTEDNATVANGTVSPNASATAALDGADNGVTLGPLSTSMTSYSTTVAISGASKPGTVCGWIDFNKNGVFDTGERACAAFAPGAASATLTWSGLSGLTAGNTYARFRVGYNAAQTQSPIGASDAGEVEDYLLPITPEVAVPVIDPRIALGLLPLGGLALLGARRSARRRQLAS
;
A
#
# COMPACT_ATOMS: atom_id res chain seq x y z
N MET A 1 -15.09 5.90 -6.39
CA MET A 1 -15.95 4.84 -6.97
C MET A 1 -16.37 3.92 -5.83
N ALA A 2 -17.62 3.44 -5.81
CA ALA A 2 -18.06 2.49 -4.79
C ALA A 2 -17.29 1.16 -4.93
N ALA A 3 -16.92 0.54 -3.81
CA ALA A 3 -16.25 -0.75 -3.83
C ALA A 3 -17.19 -1.84 -4.36
N SER A 4 -16.70 -2.69 -5.26
CA SER A 4 -17.49 -3.81 -5.80
C SER A 4 -17.57 -4.94 -4.79
N ALA A 5 -18.72 -5.62 -4.74
CA ALA A 5 -18.84 -6.87 -3.98
C ALA A 5 -17.83 -7.91 -4.51
N PRO A 6 -17.26 -8.76 -3.64
CA PRO A 6 -16.39 -9.84 -4.07
C PRO A 6 -17.13 -10.82 -4.99
N THR A 7 -16.38 -11.47 -5.88
CA THR A 7 -16.91 -12.57 -6.68
C THR A 7 -16.43 -13.89 -6.09
N VAL A 8 -17.29 -14.92 -6.08
CA VAL A 8 -16.94 -16.28 -5.64
C VAL A 8 -17.28 -17.25 -6.75
N SER A 9 -16.30 -18.04 -7.18
CA SER A 9 -16.47 -19.06 -8.21
C SER A 9 -15.49 -20.20 -8.00
N GLY A 10 -15.98 -21.45 -8.05
CA GLY A 10 -15.12 -22.63 -7.94
C GLY A 10 -14.31 -22.72 -6.63
N GLY A 11 -14.85 -22.24 -5.50
CA GLY A 11 -14.14 -22.23 -4.21
C GLY A 11 -13.04 -21.18 -4.11
N VAL A 12 -13.01 -20.21 -5.03
CA VAL A 12 -12.07 -19.10 -5.08
C VAL A 12 -12.84 -17.80 -4.98
N ALA A 13 -12.42 -16.90 -4.09
CA ALA A 13 -12.96 -15.55 -4.00
C ALA A 13 -12.01 -14.52 -4.64
N THR A 14 -12.56 -13.49 -5.27
CA THR A 14 -11.77 -12.36 -5.79
C THR A 14 -12.36 -11.04 -5.28
N LEU A 15 -11.52 -10.24 -4.63
CA LEU A 15 -11.78 -8.86 -4.24
C LEU A 15 -11.05 -7.91 -5.20
N THR A 16 -11.63 -6.75 -5.47
CA THR A 16 -11.02 -5.72 -6.31
C THR A 16 -10.91 -4.42 -5.54
N MET A 17 -9.69 -3.91 -5.41
CA MET A 17 -9.40 -2.65 -4.75
C MET A 17 -10.02 -1.48 -5.52
N PRO A 18 -10.81 -0.60 -4.87
CA PRO A 18 -11.46 0.53 -5.54
C PRO A 18 -10.47 1.49 -6.20
N GLY A 19 -10.73 1.84 -7.46
CA GLY A 19 -9.90 2.80 -8.21
C GLY A 19 -8.72 2.13 -8.92
N SER A 20 -7.82 1.48 -8.17
CA SER A 20 -6.61 0.85 -8.74
C SER A 20 -6.94 -0.41 -9.54
N GLY A 21 -8.00 -1.14 -9.17
CA GLY A 21 -8.33 -2.40 -9.82
C GLY A 21 -7.36 -3.54 -9.46
N LEU A 22 -6.46 -3.34 -8.50
CA LEU A 22 -5.66 -4.43 -7.92
C LEU A 22 -6.61 -5.52 -7.41
N THR A 23 -6.42 -6.76 -7.86
CA THR A 23 -7.25 -7.88 -7.43
C THR A 23 -6.53 -8.71 -6.39
N THR A 24 -7.26 -9.09 -5.35
CA THR A 24 -6.83 -10.08 -4.35
C THR A 24 -7.68 -11.33 -4.53
N THR A 25 -7.04 -12.46 -4.77
CA THR A 25 -7.69 -13.76 -4.93
C THR A 25 -7.40 -14.64 -3.72
N ILE A 26 -8.44 -15.23 -3.13
CA ILE A 26 -8.36 -16.10 -1.96
C ILE A 26 -8.81 -17.50 -2.38
N SER A 27 -7.93 -18.47 -2.18
CA SER A 27 -8.18 -19.90 -2.42
C SER A 27 -7.91 -20.70 -1.16
N THR A 28 -8.60 -21.82 -1.02
CA THR A 28 -8.58 -22.63 0.20
C THR A 28 -8.41 -24.12 -0.13
N THR A 29 -7.92 -24.90 0.84
CA THR A 29 -7.83 -26.37 0.72
C THR A 29 -8.23 -27.03 2.04
N GLY A 30 -8.47 -28.34 2.02
CA GLY A 30 -8.70 -29.14 3.21
C GLY A 30 -10.07 -28.90 3.84
N LEU A 31 -10.10 -28.68 5.15
CA LEU A 31 -11.30 -28.40 5.95
C LEU A 31 -11.55 -26.89 6.10
N THR A 32 -10.89 -26.07 5.28
CA THR A 32 -11.14 -24.64 5.17
C THR A 32 -11.74 -24.34 3.80
N GLY A 33 -12.82 -23.56 3.77
CA GLY A 33 -13.57 -23.26 2.55
C GLY A 33 -13.96 -21.78 2.42
N VAL A 34 -14.13 -21.33 1.18
CA VAL A 34 -14.79 -20.06 0.86
C VAL A 34 -16.30 -20.23 0.94
N VAL A 35 -16.97 -19.38 1.74
CA VAL A 35 -18.42 -19.45 1.94
C VAL A 35 -19.13 -18.52 0.95
N GLN A 36 -18.95 -17.20 1.11
CA GLN A 36 -19.71 -16.21 0.35
C GLN A 36 -19.04 -14.82 0.34
N PRO A 37 -19.40 -13.95 -0.62
CA PRO A 37 -19.15 -12.51 -0.50
C PRO A 37 -19.77 -11.96 0.78
N SER A 38 -19.05 -11.08 1.48
CA SER A 38 -19.48 -10.49 2.75
C SER A 38 -18.94 -9.05 2.89
N THR A 39 -19.06 -8.50 4.09
CA THR A 39 -18.42 -7.24 4.50
C THR A 39 -17.67 -7.41 5.80
N LEU A 40 -16.70 -6.53 6.04
CA LEU A 40 -15.88 -6.55 7.25
C LEU A 40 -16.73 -6.43 8.53
N GLY A 41 -17.84 -5.68 8.48
CA GLY A 41 -18.76 -5.52 9.61
C GLY A 41 -19.71 -6.68 9.87
N SER A 42 -19.73 -7.73 9.05
CA SER A 42 -20.67 -8.85 9.18
C SER A 42 -20.48 -9.67 10.48
N ARG A 43 -19.27 -9.67 11.03
CA ARG A 43 -18.90 -10.33 12.30
C ARG A 43 -18.91 -9.35 13.49
N GLY A 44 -19.58 -8.21 13.36
CA GLY A 44 -19.47 -7.12 14.33
C GLY A 44 -18.28 -6.22 14.04
N TYR A 45 -18.30 -4.98 14.54
CA TYR A 45 -17.32 -3.98 14.14
C TYR A 45 -16.96 -2.98 15.25
N VAL A 46 -15.66 -2.82 15.50
CA VAL A 46 -15.08 -1.74 16.30
C VAL A 46 -14.07 -1.00 15.42
N ALA A 47 -14.30 0.29 15.18
CA ALA A 47 -13.49 1.04 14.23
C ALA A 47 -12.00 1.09 14.58
N GLY A 48 -11.66 1.12 15.88
CA GLY A 48 -10.27 1.13 16.35
C GLY A 48 -9.52 -0.18 16.16
N ASP A 49 -10.21 -1.28 15.80
CA ASP A 49 -9.56 -2.57 15.59
C ASP A 49 -8.88 -2.63 14.21
N PHE A 50 -9.25 -1.77 13.27
CA PHE A 50 -8.79 -1.85 11.87
C PHE A 50 -7.98 -0.62 11.46
N THR A 51 -6.85 -0.85 10.80
CA THR A 51 -6.02 0.17 10.17
C THR A 51 -5.56 -0.29 8.79
N PRO A 52 -5.69 0.53 7.73
CA PRO A 52 -6.23 1.90 7.71
C PRO A 52 -7.71 1.97 8.11
N GLY A 53 -8.27 3.16 8.37
CA GLY A 53 -9.62 3.33 8.92
C GLY A 53 -10.73 2.81 8.01
N LEU A 54 -11.00 1.51 8.06
CA LEU A 54 -12.01 0.81 7.28
C LEU A 54 -13.43 1.11 7.80
N THR A 55 -14.44 0.58 7.11
CA THR A 55 -15.85 0.73 7.51
C THR A 55 -16.56 -0.61 7.54
N THR A 56 -17.75 -0.65 8.15
CA THR A 56 -18.58 -1.85 8.22
C THR A 56 -18.97 -2.42 6.85
N SER A 57 -18.99 -1.58 5.81
CA SER A 57 -19.34 -1.95 4.44
C SER A 57 -18.14 -2.29 3.57
N THR A 58 -16.91 -2.25 4.10
CA THR A 58 -15.71 -2.68 3.36
C THR A 58 -15.93 -4.11 2.85
N PRO A 59 -15.82 -4.35 1.54
CA PRO A 59 -15.94 -5.69 0.97
C PRO A 59 -14.96 -6.68 1.59
N ALA A 60 -15.46 -7.84 1.98
CA ALA A 60 -14.68 -8.93 2.55
C ALA A 60 -15.23 -10.28 2.09
N VAL A 61 -14.48 -11.36 2.31
CA VAL A 61 -14.92 -12.72 1.97
C VAL A 61 -15.11 -13.50 3.27
N GLU A 62 -16.25 -14.15 3.42
CA GLU A 62 -16.46 -15.10 4.51
C GLU A 62 -15.81 -16.44 4.16
N LEU A 63 -14.98 -16.90 5.08
CA LEU A 63 -14.37 -18.23 5.08
C LEU A 63 -14.87 -19.00 6.29
N SER A 64 -14.82 -20.32 6.19
CA SER A 64 -15.14 -21.22 7.28
C SER A 64 -14.03 -22.27 7.42
N THR A 65 -13.63 -22.55 8.65
CA THR A 65 -12.75 -23.67 8.99
C THR A 65 -13.51 -24.67 9.86
N ASP A 66 -13.75 -25.86 9.31
CA ASP A 66 -14.39 -26.98 9.99
C ASP A 66 -13.34 -27.71 10.84
N ALA A 67 -13.34 -27.44 12.15
CA ALA A 67 -12.38 -28.00 13.10
C ALA A 67 -12.75 -29.43 13.53
N VAL A 68 -12.80 -30.37 12.58
CA VAL A 68 -13.34 -31.74 12.77
C VAL A 68 -12.29 -32.87 12.63
N ASN A 69 -10.99 -32.54 12.58
CA ASN A 69 -9.92 -33.52 12.36
C ASN A 69 -9.44 -34.22 13.65
N ASN A 70 -10.34 -34.98 14.30
CA ASN A 70 -10.10 -35.56 15.63
C ASN A 70 -9.68 -34.51 16.68
N CYS A 71 -10.23 -33.32 16.56
CA CYS A 71 -9.93 -32.20 17.43
C CYS A 71 -10.34 -32.51 18.89
N PRO A 72 -9.51 -32.14 19.87
CA PRO A 72 -9.83 -32.35 21.27
C PRO A 72 -10.88 -31.33 21.75
N ALA A 73 -11.53 -31.63 22.88
CA ALA A 73 -12.40 -30.66 23.55
C ALA A 73 -11.62 -29.50 24.22
N VAL A 74 -10.31 -29.68 24.47
CA VAL A 74 -9.39 -28.65 24.96
C VAL A 74 -8.00 -28.93 24.35
N GLY A 75 -7.34 -27.89 23.84
CA GLY A 75 -6.02 -27.99 23.21
C GLY A 75 -6.05 -27.74 21.70
N THR A 76 -4.95 -28.05 21.04
CA THR A 76 -4.76 -27.73 19.61
C THR A 76 -5.34 -28.78 18.68
N CYS A 77 -5.84 -28.35 17.53
CA CYS A 77 -6.22 -29.19 16.41
C CYS A 77 -5.52 -28.75 15.13
N SER A 78 -4.87 -29.67 14.42
CA SER A 78 -4.04 -29.36 13.25
C SER A 78 -4.58 -29.99 11.97
N GLY A 79 -4.04 -29.55 10.82
CA GLY A 79 -4.36 -30.15 9.52
C GLY A 79 -5.75 -29.76 9.05
N LEU A 80 -6.17 -28.52 9.32
CA LEU A 80 -7.48 -28.01 8.93
C LEU A 80 -7.48 -27.42 7.51
N GLY A 81 -6.34 -27.42 6.82
CA GLY A 81 -6.23 -26.95 5.46
C GLY A 81 -5.31 -25.76 5.33
N SER A 82 -5.49 -25.00 4.25
CA SER A 82 -4.68 -23.82 3.97
C SER A 82 -5.51 -22.70 3.36
N ILE A 83 -5.10 -21.46 3.57
CA ILE A 83 -5.58 -20.28 2.83
C ILE A 83 -4.41 -19.71 2.04
N THR A 84 -4.60 -19.51 0.74
CA THR A 84 -3.64 -18.82 -0.13
C THR A 84 -4.27 -17.54 -0.68
N ILE A 85 -3.62 -16.41 -0.39
CA ILE A 85 -3.99 -15.07 -0.85
C ILE A 85 -3.00 -14.65 -1.93
N THR A 86 -3.50 -14.30 -3.11
CA THR A 86 -2.71 -13.91 -4.29
C THR A 86 -3.10 -12.52 -4.76
N PHE A 87 -2.13 -11.70 -5.14
CA PHE A 87 -2.33 -10.36 -5.68
C PHE A 87 -2.04 -10.35 -7.19
N SER A 88 -2.78 -9.56 -7.98
CA SER A 88 -2.51 -9.41 -9.43
C SER A 88 -1.20 -8.69 -9.73
N GLN A 89 -0.68 -7.93 -8.77
CA GLN A 89 0.62 -7.25 -8.82
C GLN A 89 1.43 -7.62 -7.56
N PRO A 90 2.77 -7.55 -7.59
CA PRO A 90 3.55 -7.52 -6.36
C PRO A 90 3.10 -6.35 -5.49
N VAL A 91 2.77 -6.61 -4.23
CA VAL A 91 2.31 -5.59 -3.28
C VAL A 91 3.33 -5.48 -2.16
N ARG A 92 3.77 -4.27 -1.87
CA ARG A 92 4.65 -3.99 -0.75
C ARG A 92 3.83 -3.85 0.52
N ASN A 93 4.21 -4.60 1.54
CA ASN A 93 3.64 -4.52 2.87
C ASN A 93 2.10 -4.61 2.93
N PRO A 94 1.43 -5.55 2.22
CA PRO A 94 -0.02 -5.62 2.27
C PRO A 94 -0.52 -5.89 3.69
N ILE A 95 -1.72 -5.39 3.99
CA ILE A 95 -2.38 -5.56 5.29
C ILE A 95 -3.54 -6.53 5.10
N LEU A 96 -3.60 -7.54 5.96
CA LEU A 96 -4.76 -8.44 6.08
C LEU A 96 -5.66 -7.94 7.20
N ASP A 97 -6.92 -7.67 6.85
CA ASP A 97 -7.94 -7.22 7.78
C ASP A 97 -8.88 -8.39 8.06
N LEU A 98 -8.87 -8.85 9.31
CA LEU A 98 -9.52 -10.08 9.76
C LEU A 98 -10.59 -9.74 10.79
N ALA A 99 -11.78 -10.34 10.67
CA ALA A 99 -12.84 -10.16 11.65
C ALA A 99 -13.57 -11.47 11.94
N GLY A 100 -13.87 -11.71 13.21
CA GLY A 100 -14.69 -12.84 13.65
C GLY A 100 -13.93 -14.14 13.85
N ILE A 101 -12.59 -14.15 13.96
CA ILE A 101 -11.86 -15.37 14.30
C ILE A 101 -12.24 -15.79 15.73
N GLY A 102 -13.02 -16.85 15.84
CA GLY A 102 -13.56 -17.35 17.10
C GLY A 102 -14.98 -17.90 16.98
N GLY A 103 -15.34 -18.76 17.92
CA GLY A 103 -16.66 -19.35 18.04
C GLY A 103 -16.69 -20.40 19.14
N ASP A 104 -17.79 -21.12 19.21
CA ASP A 104 -18.02 -22.12 20.23
C ASP A 104 -18.61 -23.40 19.65
N VAL A 105 -18.47 -24.46 20.43
CA VAL A 105 -19.17 -25.71 20.23
C VAL A 105 -19.79 -26.12 21.55
N PHE A 106 -21.08 -26.47 21.51
CA PHE A 106 -21.82 -26.88 22.70
C PHE A 106 -22.74 -28.04 22.42
N TYR A 107 -23.11 -28.72 23.51
CA TYR A 107 -24.16 -29.70 23.54
C TYR A 107 -25.23 -29.25 24.53
N TYR A 108 -26.49 -29.27 24.08
CA TYR A 108 -27.66 -28.99 24.90
C TYR A 108 -28.53 -30.24 25.04
N ASP A 109 -29.18 -30.37 26.19
CA ASP A 109 -30.13 -31.45 26.44
C ASP A 109 -31.50 -31.18 25.79
N SER A 110 -32.46 -32.07 26.01
CA SER A 110 -33.83 -31.89 25.49
C SER A 110 -34.57 -30.68 26.07
N ASN A 111 -34.06 -30.06 27.13
CA ASN A 111 -34.62 -28.87 27.77
C ASN A 111 -33.93 -27.58 27.29
N HIS A 112 -33.06 -27.64 26.27
CA HIS A 112 -32.28 -26.51 25.77
C HIS A 112 -31.28 -25.95 26.80
N ALA A 113 -30.88 -26.76 27.79
CA ALA A 113 -29.82 -26.39 28.72
C ALA A 113 -28.47 -26.85 28.19
N VAL A 114 -27.49 -25.95 28.12
CA VAL A 114 -26.11 -26.30 27.76
C VAL A 114 -25.49 -27.16 28.86
N THR A 115 -25.08 -28.38 28.51
CA THR A 115 -24.50 -29.36 29.44
C THR A 115 -23.00 -29.58 29.22
N SER A 116 -22.45 -29.12 28.09
CA SER A 116 -21.02 -29.11 27.81
C SER A 116 -20.69 -28.09 26.72
N GLN A 117 -19.58 -27.36 26.85
CA GLN A 117 -19.18 -26.32 25.89
C GLN A 117 -17.67 -26.08 25.88
N SER A 118 -17.14 -25.80 24.70
CA SER A 118 -15.81 -25.24 24.50
C SER A 118 -15.87 -24.05 23.56
N GLN A 119 -15.03 -23.05 23.82
CA GLN A 119 -14.70 -22.02 22.84
C GLN A 119 -13.59 -22.54 21.93
N LEU A 120 -13.57 -22.07 20.69
CA LEU A 120 -12.52 -22.38 19.73
C LEU A 120 -12.20 -21.17 18.83
N HIS A 121 -10.98 -21.13 18.31
CA HIS A 121 -10.62 -20.20 17.24
C HIS A 121 -9.56 -20.77 16.33
N SER A 122 -9.58 -20.33 15.07
CA SER A 122 -8.62 -20.70 14.04
C SER A 122 -7.30 -19.96 14.24
N ILE A 123 -6.21 -20.66 13.97
CA ILE A 123 -4.85 -20.14 14.00
C ILE A 123 -4.29 -20.24 12.58
N PHE A 124 -3.84 -19.09 12.07
CA PHE A 124 -3.26 -18.97 10.74
C PHE A 124 -1.75 -18.98 10.88
N THR A 125 -1.11 -20.08 10.51
CA THR A 125 0.35 -20.20 10.58
C THR A 125 0.94 -19.88 9.22
N LEU A 126 1.73 -18.81 9.14
CA LEU A 126 2.41 -18.39 7.92
C LEU A 126 3.32 -19.51 7.41
N ALA A 127 2.98 -20.04 6.23
CA ALA A 127 3.73 -21.09 5.55
C ALA A 127 4.69 -20.54 4.49
N THR A 128 4.47 -19.31 4.02
CA THR A 128 5.33 -18.67 3.01
C THR A 128 6.64 -18.15 3.63
N PRO A 129 7.81 -18.64 3.19
CA PRO A 129 9.09 -18.19 3.73
C PRO A 129 9.41 -16.73 3.41
N GLY A 130 10.18 -16.07 4.27
CA GLY A 130 10.72 -14.73 4.02
C GLY A 130 9.76 -13.57 4.28
N ILE A 131 8.54 -13.85 4.71
CA ILE A 131 7.55 -12.86 5.16
C ILE A 131 7.53 -12.81 6.69
N THR A 132 7.39 -11.62 7.26
CA THR A 132 7.13 -11.44 8.70
C THR A 132 5.78 -10.75 8.91
N MET A 133 5.19 -10.93 10.07
CA MET A 133 3.88 -10.37 10.39
C MET A 133 3.96 -9.42 11.57
N THR A 134 3.23 -8.31 11.49
CA THR A 134 3.07 -7.36 12.60
C THR A 134 1.59 -7.04 12.77
N ALA A 135 1.05 -7.21 13.98
CA ALA A 135 -0.27 -6.69 14.31
C ALA A 135 -0.19 -5.16 14.37
N LEU A 136 -0.99 -4.46 13.57
CA LEU A 136 -1.04 -3.00 13.56
C LEU A 136 -2.09 -2.46 14.52
N SER A 137 -3.22 -3.16 14.60
CA SER A 137 -4.36 -2.85 15.44
C SER A 137 -5.14 -4.14 15.70
N GLY A 138 -6.04 -4.09 16.67
CA GLY A 138 -6.99 -5.17 16.92
C GLY A 138 -7.40 -5.25 18.38
N GLY A 139 -8.59 -5.82 18.60
CA GLY A 139 -9.11 -6.11 19.93
C GLY A 139 -8.41 -7.32 20.52
N ASN A 140 -8.99 -8.51 20.33
CA ASN A 140 -8.42 -9.77 20.82
C ASN A 140 -7.43 -10.41 19.83
N LEU A 141 -7.18 -9.81 18.66
CA LEU A 141 -6.23 -10.32 17.67
C LEU A 141 -4.78 -10.27 18.20
N ALA A 142 -3.99 -11.30 17.90
CA ALA A 142 -2.59 -11.37 18.25
C ALA A 142 -1.75 -11.96 17.10
N VAL A 143 -0.51 -11.48 16.98
CA VAL A 143 0.54 -12.12 16.16
C VAL A 143 1.60 -12.68 17.10
N SER A 144 1.84 -13.99 17.04
CA SER A 144 2.82 -14.70 17.86
C SER A 144 3.72 -15.56 16.97
N GLY A 145 4.94 -15.08 16.71
CA GLY A 145 5.84 -15.71 15.75
C GLY A 145 5.21 -15.78 14.34
N PRO A 146 5.08 -16.96 13.73
CA PRO A 146 4.44 -17.11 12.42
C PRO A 146 2.91 -17.19 12.50
N ALA A 147 2.29 -17.08 13.68
CA ALA A 147 0.87 -17.33 13.86
C ALA A 147 0.07 -16.04 14.04
N ILE A 148 -1.04 -15.89 13.29
CA ILE A 148 -2.16 -15.01 13.66
C ILE A 148 -3.12 -15.84 14.52
N THR A 149 -3.45 -15.33 15.69
CA THR A 149 -4.22 -16.02 16.74
C THR A 149 -4.99 -15.00 17.59
N ALA A 150 -5.54 -15.43 18.72
CA ALA A 150 -6.17 -14.58 19.73
C ALA A 150 -5.28 -14.42 20.97
N THR A 151 -5.35 -13.26 21.64
CA THR A 151 -4.69 -13.00 22.93
C THR A 151 -5.31 -13.86 24.03
N ASN A 152 -6.65 -13.93 24.06
CA ASN A 152 -7.42 -14.84 24.89
C ASN A 152 -8.15 -15.86 24.00
N ALA A 153 -7.82 -17.14 24.18
CA ALA A 153 -8.37 -18.26 23.40
C ALA A 153 -9.80 -18.66 23.80
N SER A 154 -10.40 -18.01 24.80
CA SER A 154 -11.85 -18.06 25.05
C SER A 154 -12.53 -16.94 24.25
N THR A 155 -12.51 -17.10 22.94
CA THR A 155 -12.98 -16.11 21.93
C THR A 155 -14.47 -16.24 21.66
N SER A 156 -15.18 -15.12 21.59
CA SER A 156 -16.51 -15.04 20.95
C SER A 156 -16.39 -15.13 19.41
N TYR A 157 -17.51 -15.23 18.71
CA TYR A 157 -17.60 -15.11 17.23
C TYR A 157 -17.84 -13.68 16.73
N ARG A 158 -17.98 -12.69 17.63
CA ARG A 158 -18.26 -11.28 17.33
C ARG A 158 -17.12 -10.35 17.74
N CYS A 159 -16.88 -9.31 16.94
CA CYS A 159 -15.91 -8.25 17.26
C CYS A 159 -16.47 -7.19 18.23
N ASP A 160 -17.78 -6.96 18.27
CA ASP A 160 -18.41 -5.78 18.92
C ASP A 160 -19.13 -6.06 20.25
N THR A 161 -18.96 -7.23 20.86
CA THR A 161 -19.58 -7.58 22.14
C THR A 161 -18.52 -7.84 23.22
N ALA A 162 -18.72 -7.32 24.43
CA ALA A 162 -18.07 -7.92 25.60
C ALA A 162 -18.53 -9.39 25.65
N ALA A 163 -17.59 -10.35 25.69
CA ALA A 163 -17.82 -11.72 26.17
C ALA A 163 -19.27 -12.23 25.98
N GLN A 164 -19.58 -12.78 24.78
CA GLN A 164 -20.84 -13.40 24.32
C GLN A 164 -22.04 -13.29 25.29
N SER A 165 -23.05 -12.43 25.03
CA SER A 165 -24.28 -12.35 25.86
C SER A 165 -25.59 -12.51 25.07
N THR A 166 -25.55 -13.06 23.85
CA THR A 166 -26.75 -13.32 23.04
C THR A 166 -26.82 -14.79 22.65
N PRO A 167 -27.84 -15.54 23.11
CA PRO A 167 -28.12 -16.90 22.66
C PRO A 167 -28.10 -17.04 21.13
N SER A 168 -27.28 -17.93 20.59
CA SER A 168 -27.63 -18.55 19.31
C SER A 168 -28.90 -19.35 19.56
N LEU A 169 -29.94 -19.24 18.73
CA LEU A 169 -31.06 -20.19 18.73
C LEU A 169 -31.91 -20.29 20.03
N GLY A 170 -31.80 -19.31 20.95
CA GLY A 170 -32.59 -19.28 22.18
C GLY A 170 -32.11 -20.23 23.29
N VAL A 171 -30.86 -20.70 23.23
CA VAL A 171 -30.18 -21.43 24.32
C VAL A 171 -29.27 -20.49 25.13
N ASP A 172 -29.29 -20.62 26.47
CA ASP A 172 -28.38 -19.86 27.34
C ASP A 172 -26.97 -20.50 27.27
N GLU A 173 -26.17 -20.05 26.30
CA GLU A 173 -24.75 -20.39 26.17
C GLU A 173 -23.92 -19.75 27.30
N TYR A 174 -22.77 -20.36 27.63
CA TYR A 174 -21.83 -19.73 28.55
C TYR A 174 -20.94 -18.73 27.82
N ASP A 175 -20.81 -17.53 28.41
CA ASP A 175 -20.06 -16.43 27.84
C ASP A 175 -18.59 -16.79 27.56
N ALA A 176 -18.12 -16.48 26.35
CA ALA A 176 -16.69 -16.40 26.06
C ALA A 176 -16.01 -15.33 26.93
N GLN A 177 -14.71 -15.41 27.20
CA GLN A 177 -14.02 -14.41 28.05
C GLN A 177 -13.49 -13.20 27.27
N ALA A 178 -13.53 -13.24 25.95
CA ALA A 178 -13.08 -12.16 25.07
C ALA A 178 -13.91 -12.09 23.78
N THR A 179 -13.78 -10.98 23.05
CA THR A 179 -14.30 -10.85 21.68
C THR A 179 -13.65 -11.88 20.76
N ALA A 180 -14.18 -12.01 19.55
CA ALA A 180 -13.42 -12.59 18.44
C ALA A 180 -12.09 -11.86 18.25
N ALA A 181 -11.11 -12.56 17.68
CA ALA A 181 -9.91 -11.93 17.17
C ALA A 181 -10.25 -11.16 15.90
N CYS A 182 -10.19 -9.83 16.01
CA CYS A 182 -10.46 -8.89 14.93
C CYS A 182 -9.36 -7.82 14.89
N GLY A 183 -8.89 -7.51 13.68
CA GLY A 183 -7.97 -6.40 13.44
C GLY A 183 -7.11 -6.57 12.20
N SER A 184 -6.01 -5.81 12.16
CA SER A 184 -5.18 -5.65 10.95
C SER A 184 -3.76 -6.18 11.17
N VAL A 185 -3.29 -7.02 10.24
CA VAL A 185 -1.95 -7.62 10.26
C VAL A 185 -1.19 -7.24 9.00
N GLN A 186 -0.07 -6.53 9.16
CA GLN A 186 0.83 -6.22 8.05
C GLN A 186 1.74 -7.40 7.75
N LEU A 187 1.82 -7.77 6.47
CA LEU A 187 2.79 -8.73 5.94
C LEU A 187 4.00 -7.97 5.43
N THR A 188 5.13 -7.99 6.14
CA THR A 188 6.33 -7.23 5.74
C THR A 188 7.05 -7.90 4.57
N GLY A 189 7.32 -7.13 3.52
CA GLY A 189 7.99 -7.58 2.29
C GLY A 189 7.22 -7.21 1.04
N VAL A 190 7.66 -7.72 -0.12
CA VAL A 190 6.89 -7.63 -1.38
C VAL A 190 6.25 -8.98 -1.67
N VAL A 191 4.93 -9.02 -1.70
CA VAL A 191 4.12 -10.23 -1.73
C VAL A 191 3.32 -10.29 -3.03
N THR A 192 3.46 -11.40 -3.77
CA THR A 192 2.54 -11.76 -4.86
C THR A 192 1.58 -12.87 -4.45
N ALA A 193 2.02 -13.76 -3.57
CA ALA A 193 1.19 -14.75 -2.92
C ALA A 193 1.69 -15.04 -1.50
N VAL A 194 0.76 -15.30 -0.59
CA VAL A 194 1.03 -15.74 0.78
C VAL A 194 0.08 -16.88 1.14
N THR A 195 0.61 -17.91 1.79
CA THR A 195 -0.12 -19.09 2.24
C THR A 195 -0.02 -19.22 3.75
N PHE A 196 -1.14 -19.54 4.37
CA PHE A 196 -1.28 -19.89 5.78
C PHE A 196 -1.78 -21.32 5.90
N ASP A 197 -1.14 -22.11 6.76
CA ASP A 197 -1.66 -23.40 7.22
C ASP A 197 -2.62 -23.17 8.39
N LEU A 198 -3.77 -23.84 8.35
CA LEU A 198 -4.84 -23.65 9.33
C LEU A 198 -4.81 -24.75 10.39
N SER A 199 -4.92 -24.30 11.62
CA SER A 199 -5.13 -25.10 12.83
C SER A 199 -6.18 -24.39 13.69
N ALA A 200 -6.57 -24.97 14.80
CA ALA A 200 -7.45 -24.35 15.78
C ALA A 200 -6.96 -24.65 17.20
N VAL A 201 -7.44 -23.88 18.17
CA VAL A 201 -7.29 -24.20 19.59
C VAL A 201 -8.65 -24.17 20.26
N PHE A 202 -8.89 -25.16 21.13
CA PHE A 202 -10.09 -25.30 21.93
C PHE A 202 -9.78 -24.96 23.38
N THR A 203 -10.64 -24.16 23.99
CA THR A 203 -10.53 -23.74 25.38
C THR A 203 -11.83 -24.04 26.11
N ARG A 204 -11.71 -24.58 27.33
CA ARG A 204 -12.88 -24.77 28.19
C ARG A 204 -13.46 -23.41 28.59
N THR A 205 -14.73 -23.18 28.28
CA THR A 205 -15.43 -21.91 28.55
C THR A 205 -15.59 -21.64 30.06
N THR A 206 -16.03 -22.64 30.81
CA THR A 206 -16.36 -22.52 32.24
C THR A 206 -16.11 -23.83 32.99
N SER A 207 -15.91 -23.76 34.30
CA SER A 207 -15.88 -24.94 35.18
C SER A 207 -17.26 -25.54 35.44
N ALA A 208 -18.35 -24.80 35.17
CA ALA A 208 -19.72 -25.23 35.44
C ALA A 208 -20.18 -26.43 34.59
N VAL A 209 -19.69 -26.51 33.34
CA VAL A 209 -19.94 -27.63 32.43
C VAL A 209 -18.62 -28.22 31.92
N PRO A 210 -18.55 -29.53 31.59
CA PRO A 210 -17.40 -30.11 30.93
C PRO A 210 -17.14 -29.49 29.54
N ALA A 211 -15.90 -29.61 29.08
CA ALA A 211 -15.50 -29.24 27.73
C ALA A 211 -16.15 -30.17 26.68
N TYR A 212 -16.40 -29.65 25.48
CA TYR A 212 -17.07 -30.37 24.39
C TYR A 212 -16.32 -30.25 23.06
N THR A 213 -16.54 -31.21 22.17
CA THR A 213 -16.11 -31.16 20.77
C THR A 213 -17.06 -32.02 19.94
N ASN A 214 -17.30 -31.60 18.71
CA ASN A 214 -18.11 -32.31 17.74
C ASN A 214 -17.33 -32.44 16.42
N ASN A 215 -16.70 -33.60 16.22
CA ASN A 215 -15.91 -33.92 15.03
C ASN A 215 -16.74 -34.56 13.89
N ASP A 216 -18.06 -34.62 14.02
CA ASP A 216 -18.93 -35.15 12.98
C ASP A 216 -19.28 -34.05 11.98
N LEU A 217 -18.56 -33.98 10.85
CA LEU A 217 -18.80 -33.00 9.79
C LEU A 217 -20.23 -33.05 9.22
N SER A 218 -20.98 -34.12 9.45
CA SER A 218 -22.38 -34.22 9.02
C SER A 218 -23.36 -33.54 9.99
N ASP A 219 -22.97 -33.26 11.24
CA ASP A 219 -23.77 -32.47 12.17
C ASP A 219 -23.61 -30.97 11.83
N PRO A 220 -24.68 -30.21 11.56
CA PRO A 220 -24.59 -28.77 11.30
C PRO A 220 -24.05 -27.94 12.49
N ARG A 221 -23.87 -28.55 13.67
CA ARG A 221 -23.28 -27.95 14.88
C ARG A 221 -21.89 -28.54 15.19
N HIS A 222 -21.21 -29.06 14.17
CA HIS A 222 -19.83 -29.48 14.32
C HIS A 222 -18.94 -28.29 14.68
N ASN A 223 -17.72 -28.57 15.13
CA ASN A 223 -16.78 -27.50 15.46
C ASN A 223 -16.49 -26.67 14.21
N GLN A 224 -16.82 -25.38 14.24
CA GLN A 224 -16.64 -24.51 13.10
C GLN A 224 -16.25 -23.11 13.56
N ASP A 225 -15.34 -22.49 12.83
CA ASP A 225 -14.99 -21.09 12.99
C ASP A 225 -15.20 -20.37 11.65
N ASN A 226 -16.08 -19.37 11.67
CA ASN A 226 -16.36 -18.53 10.51
C ASN A 226 -15.74 -17.16 10.73
N TYR A 227 -15.09 -16.62 9.72
CA TYR A 227 -14.44 -15.32 9.81
C TYR A 227 -14.45 -14.66 8.44
N VAL A 228 -14.31 -13.34 8.43
CA VAL A 228 -14.14 -12.59 7.20
C VAL A 228 -12.73 -12.07 7.08
N ILE A 229 -12.26 -12.04 5.83
CA ILE A 229 -10.96 -11.52 5.47
C ILE A 229 -11.11 -10.54 4.31
N THR A 230 -10.37 -9.44 4.38
CA THR A 230 -10.08 -8.58 3.24
C THR A 230 -8.61 -8.20 3.26
N ALA A 231 -8.13 -7.58 2.19
CA ALA A 231 -6.76 -7.11 2.09
C ALA A 231 -6.75 -5.66 1.62
N THR A 232 -5.88 -4.87 2.24
CA THR A 232 -5.59 -3.50 1.86
C THR A 232 -4.11 -3.38 1.48
N ALA A 233 -3.80 -2.34 0.72
CA ALA A 233 -2.45 -2.04 0.29
C ALA A 233 -2.18 -0.54 0.49
N SER A 234 -0.97 -0.24 0.93
CA SER A 234 -0.48 1.13 1.03
C SER A 234 -0.39 1.76 -0.36
N GLU A 235 -0.67 3.06 -0.41
CA GLU A 235 -0.60 3.85 -1.63
C GLU A 235 0.35 5.03 -1.43
N ASP A 236 1.04 5.37 -2.51
CA ASP A 236 1.82 6.59 -2.69
C ASP A 236 1.01 7.60 -3.51
N PHE A 237 1.16 8.90 -3.23
CA PHE A 237 0.38 9.98 -3.79
C PHE A 237 1.27 11.11 -4.28
N GLY A 238 0.95 11.63 -5.48
CA GLY A 238 1.56 12.88 -5.93
C GLY A 238 1.22 14.05 -4.99
N ASP A 239 2.14 15.01 -4.86
CA ASP A 239 2.07 16.11 -3.92
C ASP A 239 2.07 17.51 -4.59
N ALA A 240 1.89 17.57 -5.92
CA ALA A 240 1.61 18.80 -6.66
C ALA A 240 0.33 19.49 -6.14
N PRO A 241 0.10 20.78 -6.46
CA PRO A 241 -1.10 21.48 -6.03
C PRO A 241 -2.36 20.74 -6.47
N SER A 242 -3.37 20.71 -5.61
CA SER A 242 -4.61 19.94 -5.82
C SER A 242 -5.39 20.29 -7.10
N SER A 243 -5.09 21.43 -7.75
CA SER A 243 -5.61 21.75 -9.09
C SER A 243 -5.22 20.72 -10.15
N TYR A 244 -4.00 20.19 -10.07
CA TYR A 244 -3.47 19.20 -11.03
C TYR A 244 -4.17 17.84 -10.93
N ASP A 245 -4.73 17.53 -9.76
CA ASP A 245 -5.40 16.26 -9.48
C ASP A 245 -6.82 16.18 -10.01
N GLN A 246 -7.44 17.31 -10.37
CA GLN A 246 -8.80 17.37 -10.93
C GLN A 246 -9.84 16.58 -10.10
N GLY A 247 -9.67 16.57 -8.77
CA GLY A 247 -10.56 15.86 -7.84
C GLY A 247 -10.33 14.35 -7.72
N ASN A 248 -9.30 13.80 -8.37
CA ASN A 248 -8.88 12.41 -8.24
C ASN A 248 -7.35 12.31 -8.29
N ALA A 249 -6.70 12.45 -7.14
CA ALA A 249 -5.25 12.47 -7.04
C ALA A 249 -4.59 11.28 -7.74
N ALA A 250 -3.47 11.57 -8.40
CA ALA A 250 -2.58 10.52 -8.87
C ALA A 250 -2.05 9.76 -7.66
N ARG A 251 -2.19 8.44 -7.71
CA ARG A 251 -1.70 7.56 -6.68
C ARG A 251 -1.35 6.21 -7.26
N ALA A 252 -0.52 5.45 -6.56
CA ALA A 252 -0.13 4.11 -6.96
C ALA A 252 -0.13 3.18 -5.76
N VAL A 253 -0.62 1.96 -5.94
CA VAL A 253 -0.39 0.89 -4.95
C VAL A 253 1.11 0.64 -4.85
N LEU A 254 1.64 0.69 -3.63
CA LEU A 254 3.05 0.40 -3.38
C LEU A 254 3.37 -1.04 -3.79
N SER A 255 4.33 -1.17 -4.70
CA SER A 255 4.71 -2.44 -5.31
C SER A 255 6.21 -2.71 -5.18
N ASP A 256 6.72 -3.65 -5.96
CA ASP A 256 8.16 -3.85 -6.14
C ASP A 256 8.80 -2.76 -6.99
N VAL A 257 8.08 -2.20 -7.98
CA VAL A 257 8.60 -1.10 -8.81
C VAL A 257 8.35 0.26 -8.16
N GLN A 258 9.36 1.11 -8.23
CA GLN A 258 9.38 2.46 -7.68
C GLN A 258 10.34 3.35 -8.49
N LEU A 259 10.18 4.65 -8.34
CA LEU A 259 11.07 5.70 -8.76
C LEU A 259 12.21 5.82 -7.73
N GLY A 260 13.45 5.97 -8.20
CA GLY A 260 14.59 6.16 -7.30
C GLY A 260 14.85 5.01 -6.29
N PRO A 261 15.66 5.26 -5.26
CA PRO A 261 16.03 4.26 -4.24
C PRO A 261 15.00 3.99 -3.13
N SER A 262 14.05 4.89 -2.87
CA SER A 262 13.08 4.74 -1.78
C SER A 262 11.68 5.16 -2.22
N VAL A 263 10.67 4.70 -1.50
CA VAL A 263 9.26 5.09 -1.68
C VAL A 263 8.61 5.15 -0.29
N THR A 264 7.64 6.04 -0.11
CA THR A 264 6.88 6.21 1.14
C THR A 264 5.41 5.85 0.99
N GLU A 265 4.77 5.54 2.12
CA GLU A 265 3.30 5.48 2.18
C GLU A 265 2.80 6.85 2.61
N ASP A 266 1.83 7.39 1.87
CA ASP A 266 1.36 8.76 2.12
C ASP A 266 0.05 8.84 2.88
N ASN A 267 -0.76 7.78 2.84
CA ASN A 267 -2.10 7.81 3.42
C ASN A 267 -2.41 6.60 4.30
N ALA A 268 -1.57 6.36 5.31
CA ALA A 268 -1.68 5.23 6.24
C ALA A 268 -3.01 5.13 7.02
N THR A 269 -3.84 6.18 7.01
CA THR A 269 -5.10 6.22 7.78
C THR A 269 -6.36 6.12 6.92
N VAL A 270 -6.29 6.36 5.62
CA VAL A 270 -7.46 6.36 4.72
C VAL A 270 -7.21 5.42 3.54
N ALA A 271 -7.91 4.29 3.53
CA ALA A 271 -7.84 3.34 2.43
C ALA A 271 -8.49 3.93 1.15
N ASN A 272 -7.82 3.79 0.00
CA ASN A 272 -8.35 4.14 -1.32
C ASN A 272 -8.76 5.62 -1.46
N GLY A 273 -8.08 6.52 -0.76
CA GLY A 273 -8.35 7.96 -0.80
C GLY A 273 -8.24 8.52 -2.23
N THR A 274 -9.10 9.47 -2.60
CA THR A 274 -9.02 10.15 -3.90
C THR A 274 -8.42 11.55 -3.82
N VAL A 275 -8.02 11.97 -2.62
CA VAL A 275 -7.42 13.27 -2.34
C VAL A 275 -6.02 13.00 -1.79
N SER A 276 -5.01 13.67 -2.36
CA SER A 276 -3.65 13.57 -1.85
C SER A 276 -3.55 14.24 -0.47
N PRO A 277 -2.97 13.57 0.54
CA PRO A 277 -2.70 14.18 1.84
C PRO A 277 -1.54 15.18 1.78
N ASN A 278 -0.71 15.11 0.73
CA ASN A 278 0.55 15.86 0.60
C ASN A 278 0.48 17.03 -0.39
N ALA A 279 -0.64 17.20 -1.11
CA ALA A 279 -0.80 18.27 -2.13
C ALA A 279 -0.39 19.66 -1.61
N SER A 280 0.61 20.27 -2.26
CA SER A 280 1.23 21.51 -1.80
C SER A 280 1.71 22.43 -2.93
N ALA A 281 1.96 23.69 -2.62
CA ALA A 281 2.56 24.65 -3.56
C ALA A 281 4.07 24.44 -3.76
N THR A 282 4.68 23.54 -3.00
CA THR A 282 6.13 23.28 -3.05
C THR A 282 6.48 21.98 -3.75
N ALA A 283 5.54 21.03 -3.86
CA ALA A 283 5.79 19.65 -4.28
C ALA A 283 7.04 19.09 -3.57
N ALA A 284 6.93 19.04 -2.24
CA ALA A 284 8.00 18.70 -1.31
C ALA A 284 7.49 18.16 0.04
N LEU A 285 6.21 17.79 0.11
CA LEU A 285 5.60 17.22 1.31
C LEU A 285 5.55 15.69 1.23
N ASP A 286 5.73 15.10 0.05
CA ASP A 286 6.15 13.70 -0.02
C ASP A 286 7.62 13.56 0.42
N GLY A 287 7.91 12.49 1.14
CA GLY A 287 9.20 12.22 1.76
C GLY A 287 10.22 11.54 0.84
N ALA A 288 9.81 11.11 -0.36
CA ALA A 288 10.61 10.21 -1.20
C ALA A 288 10.79 10.63 -2.67
N ASP A 289 10.42 11.84 -3.09
CA ASP A 289 10.73 12.38 -4.44
C ASP A 289 12.24 12.41 -4.77
N ASN A 290 12.77 11.30 -5.29
CA ASN A 290 14.20 11.11 -5.52
C ASN A 290 14.55 10.24 -6.73
N GLY A 291 13.55 9.89 -7.54
CA GLY A 291 13.72 9.18 -8.80
C GLY A 291 14.10 10.07 -9.98
N VAL A 292 13.89 11.39 -9.92
CA VAL A 292 14.12 12.28 -11.06
C VAL A 292 14.98 13.48 -10.69
N THR A 293 16.05 13.69 -11.46
CA THR A 293 16.82 14.95 -11.41
C THR A 293 16.45 15.79 -12.63
N LEU A 294 15.74 16.89 -12.40
CA LEU A 294 15.35 17.83 -13.46
C LEU A 294 16.48 18.82 -13.74
N GLY A 295 16.85 18.94 -15.01
CA GLY A 295 17.79 19.96 -15.49
C GLY A 295 17.13 21.35 -15.56
N PRO A 296 17.92 22.40 -15.85
CA PRO A 296 17.37 23.72 -16.11
C PRO A 296 16.39 23.69 -17.27
N LEU A 297 15.26 24.41 -17.15
CA LEU A 297 14.29 24.65 -18.22
C LEU A 297 14.22 26.16 -18.50
N SER A 298 14.28 26.57 -19.77
CA SER A 298 14.32 27.96 -20.21
C SER A 298 13.28 28.25 -21.28
N THR A 299 12.93 29.53 -21.44
CA THR A 299 11.91 29.96 -22.42
C THR A 299 12.28 29.71 -23.88
N SER A 300 13.56 29.46 -24.20
CA SER A 300 14.05 29.24 -25.57
C SER A 300 14.15 27.77 -25.97
N MET A 301 13.90 26.84 -25.05
CA MET A 301 14.00 25.41 -25.36
C MET A 301 12.84 24.91 -26.22
N THR A 302 13.18 24.11 -27.22
CA THR A 302 12.24 23.43 -28.14
C THR A 302 12.13 21.93 -27.87
N SER A 303 13.00 21.40 -27.00
CA SER A 303 12.98 20.04 -26.50
C SER A 303 13.49 20.01 -25.08
N TYR A 304 13.04 19.04 -24.31
CA TYR A 304 13.52 18.77 -22.96
C TYR A 304 13.64 17.27 -22.76
N SER A 305 14.59 16.83 -21.94
CA SER A 305 14.77 15.41 -21.64
C SER A 305 15.28 15.23 -20.22
N THR A 306 14.81 14.16 -19.58
CA THR A 306 15.30 13.74 -18.27
C THR A 306 15.45 12.22 -18.24
N THR A 307 16.35 11.74 -17.39
CA THR A 307 16.47 10.31 -17.07
C THR A 307 15.80 10.08 -15.73
N VAL A 308 14.87 9.13 -15.71
CA VAL A 308 14.14 8.70 -14.53
C VAL A 308 14.79 7.42 -14.01
N ALA A 309 15.19 7.40 -12.74
CA ALA A 309 15.70 6.22 -12.07
C ALA A 309 14.53 5.28 -11.71
N ILE A 310 14.74 3.97 -11.91
CA ILE A 310 13.74 2.93 -11.65
C ILE A 310 14.41 1.86 -10.80
N SER A 311 13.70 1.38 -9.78
CA SER A 311 14.18 0.29 -8.92
C SER A 311 13.14 -0.80 -8.76
N GLY A 312 13.60 -2.02 -8.47
CA GLY A 312 12.77 -3.16 -8.03
C GLY A 312 11.83 -3.77 -9.07
N ALA A 313 11.78 -3.26 -10.30
CA ALA A 313 10.93 -3.77 -11.38
C ALA A 313 11.15 -5.27 -11.69
N SER A 314 10.25 -6.15 -11.24
CA SER A 314 10.28 -7.58 -11.59
C SER A 314 9.65 -7.89 -12.95
N LYS A 315 8.92 -6.94 -13.55
CA LYS A 315 8.15 -7.10 -14.79
C LYS A 315 8.38 -5.95 -15.77
N PRO A 316 8.05 -6.12 -17.06
CA PRO A 316 7.99 -5.00 -17.99
C PRO A 316 6.92 -4.01 -17.54
N GLY A 317 7.20 -2.72 -17.69
CA GLY A 317 6.28 -1.65 -17.31
C GLY A 317 6.50 -0.37 -18.10
N THR A 318 5.90 0.71 -17.63
CA THR A 318 5.96 2.04 -18.25
C THR A 318 6.32 3.08 -17.21
N VAL A 319 7.13 4.06 -17.60
CA VAL A 319 7.24 5.34 -16.89
C VAL A 319 6.67 6.43 -17.77
N CYS A 320 5.90 7.34 -17.19
CA CYS A 320 5.39 8.52 -17.86
C CYS A 320 5.69 9.77 -17.02
N GLY A 321 5.96 10.87 -17.70
CA GLY A 321 6.20 12.16 -17.09
C GLY A 321 5.41 13.25 -17.78
N TRP A 322 4.96 14.23 -17.02
CA TRP A 322 4.33 15.46 -17.49
C TRP A 322 5.09 16.66 -16.96
N ILE A 323 5.13 17.74 -17.75
CA ILE A 323 5.57 19.06 -17.31
C ILE A 323 4.53 20.04 -17.83
N ASP A 324 3.90 20.82 -16.95
CA ASP A 324 2.91 21.83 -17.36
C ASP A 324 3.62 23.03 -18.02
N PHE A 325 4.03 22.84 -19.26
CA PHE A 325 4.79 23.82 -20.03
C PHE A 325 3.99 25.10 -20.27
N ASN A 326 2.68 24.98 -20.35
CA ASN A 326 1.78 26.09 -20.63
C ASN A 326 1.27 26.81 -19.36
N LYS A 327 1.49 26.22 -18.18
CA LYS A 327 1.13 26.71 -16.84
C LYS A 327 -0.37 26.94 -16.66
N ASN A 328 -1.20 26.05 -17.21
CA ASN A 328 -2.66 26.13 -17.05
C ASN A 328 -3.15 25.45 -15.75
N GLY A 329 -2.27 24.82 -14.99
CA GLY A 329 -2.60 24.16 -13.72
C GLY A 329 -3.14 22.74 -13.89
N VAL A 330 -2.96 22.13 -15.06
CA VAL A 330 -3.38 20.76 -15.42
C VAL A 330 -2.27 20.09 -16.22
N PHE A 331 -2.09 18.78 -16.05
CA PHE A 331 -1.18 18.00 -16.89
C PHE A 331 -1.88 17.53 -18.17
N ASP A 332 -1.56 18.16 -19.29
CA ASP A 332 -2.18 17.85 -20.57
C ASP A 332 -1.58 16.61 -21.25
N THR A 333 -2.37 15.95 -22.12
CA THR A 333 -1.85 14.80 -22.91
C THR A 333 -0.67 15.19 -23.82
N GLY A 334 -0.65 16.44 -24.32
CA GLY A 334 0.45 16.96 -25.12
C GLY A 334 1.74 17.24 -24.34
N GLU A 335 1.65 17.26 -23.01
CA GLU A 335 2.76 17.50 -22.09
C GLU A 335 3.37 16.19 -21.59
N ARG A 336 2.85 15.05 -22.05
CA ARG A 336 3.29 13.72 -21.63
C ARG A 336 4.46 13.21 -22.46
N ALA A 337 5.46 12.65 -21.80
CA ALA A 337 6.44 11.75 -22.39
C ALA A 337 6.39 10.42 -21.66
N CYS A 338 6.49 9.29 -22.37
CA CYS A 338 6.52 7.97 -21.76
C CYS A 338 7.62 7.10 -22.36
N ALA A 339 8.12 6.16 -21.57
CA ALA A 339 9.05 5.13 -22.01
C ALA A 339 8.65 3.79 -21.38
N ALA A 340 8.72 2.71 -22.18
CA ALA A 340 8.61 1.35 -21.67
C ALA A 340 9.95 0.90 -21.08
N PHE A 341 9.90 0.03 -20.08
CA PHE A 341 11.09 -0.59 -19.51
C PHE A 341 10.93 -2.11 -19.38
N ALA A 342 12.05 -2.82 -19.34
CA ALA A 342 12.12 -4.26 -19.11
C ALA A 342 12.33 -4.58 -17.62
N PRO A 343 12.10 -5.83 -17.17
CA PRO A 343 12.47 -6.26 -15.82
C PRO A 343 13.92 -5.93 -15.51
N GLY A 344 14.18 -5.45 -14.29
CA GLY A 344 15.52 -5.06 -13.83
C GLY A 344 16.08 -3.78 -14.46
N ALA A 345 15.26 -2.99 -15.17
CA ALA A 345 15.69 -1.68 -15.64
C ALA A 345 16.04 -0.76 -14.47
N ALA A 346 17.20 -0.11 -14.53
CA ALA A 346 17.66 0.86 -13.54
C ALA A 346 17.23 2.30 -13.86
N SER A 347 16.78 2.54 -15.09
CA SER A 347 16.37 3.87 -15.54
C SER A 347 15.61 3.82 -16.87
N ALA A 348 14.90 4.89 -17.18
CA ALA A 348 14.37 5.17 -18.52
C ALA A 348 14.46 6.67 -18.85
N THR A 349 14.65 7.00 -20.13
CA THR A 349 14.76 8.40 -20.58
C THR A 349 13.43 8.88 -21.15
N LEU A 350 12.96 10.02 -20.66
CA LEU A 350 11.79 10.72 -21.19
C LEU A 350 12.25 11.92 -22.01
N THR A 351 11.60 12.15 -23.15
CA THR A 351 11.91 13.25 -24.06
C THR A 351 10.63 13.93 -24.53
N TRP A 352 10.58 15.24 -24.33
CA TRP A 352 9.55 16.12 -24.87
C TRP A 352 10.14 16.91 -26.03
N SER A 353 9.40 16.99 -27.14
CA SER A 353 9.83 17.67 -28.37
C SER A 353 8.74 18.60 -28.89
N GLY A 354 9.13 19.63 -29.63
CA GLY A 354 8.17 20.59 -30.19
C GLY A 354 7.67 21.60 -29.16
N LEU A 355 8.45 21.84 -28.11
CA LEU A 355 8.14 22.86 -27.11
C LEU A 355 8.17 24.24 -27.76
N SER A 356 7.19 25.07 -27.39
CA SER A 356 7.09 26.44 -27.86
C SER A 356 6.22 27.26 -26.90
N GLY A 357 6.36 28.58 -26.94
CA GLY A 357 5.52 29.47 -26.11
C GLY A 357 5.78 29.37 -24.60
N LEU A 358 6.91 28.81 -24.18
CA LEU A 358 7.29 28.71 -22.77
C LEU A 358 7.43 30.11 -22.14
N THR A 359 6.87 30.29 -20.96
CA THR A 359 6.94 31.56 -20.22
C THR A 359 7.62 31.38 -18.87
N ALA A 360 8.45 32.34 -18.47
CA ALA A 360 9.20 32.26 -17.22
C ALA A 360 8.29 32.18 -15.98
N GLY A 361 8.76 31.50 -14.94
CA GLY A 361 8.04 31.26 -13.68
C GLY A 361 8.00 29.79 -13.30
N ASN A 362 7.45 29.49 -12.12
CA ASN A 362 7.32 28.12 -11.65
C ASN A 362 6.26 27.35 -12.43
N THR A 363 6.54 26.09 -12.69
CA THR A 363 5.58 25.07 -13.11
C THR A 363 5.80 23.80 -12.30
N TYR A 364 5.02 22.76 -12.57
CA TYR A 364 5.12 21.47 -11.92
C TYR A 364 5.39 20.37 -12.95
N ALA A 365 6.02 19.31 -12.48
CA ALA A 365 6.20 18.06 -13.20
C ALA A 365 5.65 16.91 -12.37
N ARG A 366 5.13 15.88 -13.03
CA ARG A 366 4.66 14.63 -12.41
C ARG A 366 5.30 13.46 -13.10
N PHE A 367 5.75 12.47 -12.36
CA PHE A 367 6.29 11.22 -12.87
C PHE A 367 5.54 10.05 -12.26
N ARG A 368 5.18 9.09 -13.10
CA ARG A 368 4.50 7.86 -12.67
C ARG A 368 5.22 6.66 -13.24
N VAL A 369 5.41 5.64 -12.41
CA VAL A 369 5.89 4.32 -12.82
C VAL A 369 4.83 3.27 -12.53
N GLY A 370 4.71 2.24 -13.35
CA GLY A 370 3.76 1.15 -13.10
C GLY A 370 3.75 0.07 -14.17
N TYR A 371 2.99 -1.00 -13.93
CA TYR A 371 2.87 -2.12 -14.86
C TYR A 371 1.68 -2.00 -15.81
N ASN A 372 0.58 -1.38 -15.36
CA ASN A 372 -0.56 -1.08 -16.22
C ASN A 372 -0.32 0.23 -16.99
N ALA A 373 -0.03 0.11 -18.28
CA ALA A 373 0.28 1.27 -19.12
C ALA A 373 -0.88 2.30 -19.20
N ALA A 374 -2.15 1.84 -19.23
CA ALA A 374 -3.29 2.75 -19.32
C ALA A 374 -3.45 3.60 -18.05
N GLN A 375 -3.24 3.00 -16.88
CA GLN A 375 -3.26 3.71 -15.60
C GLN A 375 -2.05 4.63 -15.45
N THR A 376 -0.86 4.15 -15.82
CA THR A 376 0.39 4.92 -15.72
C THR A 376 0.44 6.10 -16.68
N GLN A 377 -0.24 6.03 -17.83
CA GLN A 377 -0.37 7.13 -18.81
C GLN A 377 -1.44 8.17 -18.43
N SER A 378 -2.13 8.01 -17.31
CA SER A 378 -3.04 9.02 -16.76
C SER A 378 -2.29 9.91 -15.77
N PRO A 379 -2.41 11.25 -15.84
CA PRO A 379 -1.79 12.13 -14.84
C PRO A 379 -2.56 12.17 -13.51
N ILE A 380 -3.73 11.51 -13.44
CA ILE A 380 -4.64 11.48 -12.30
C ILE A 380 -5.10 10.05 -12.01
N GLY A 381 -5.65 9.81 -10.82
CA GLY A 381 -6.23 8.54 -10.41
C GLY A 381 -5.23 7.43 -10.09
N ALA A 382 -5.77 6.31 -9.62
CA ALA A 382 -4.99 5.18 -9.12
C ALA A 382 -4.36 4.31 -10.22
N SER A 383 -3.18 3.78 -9.94
CA SER A 383 -2.58 2.62 -10.62
C SER A 383 -2.48 1.42 -9.68
N ASP A 384 -2.55 0.22 -10.25
CA ASP A 384 -2.48 -1.06 -9.53
C ASP A 384 -1.08 -1.42 -9.00
N ALA A 385 -0.06 -0.66 -9.38
CA ALA A 385 1.31 -0.78 -8.92
C ALA A 385 2.09 0.52 -9.22
N GLY A 386 3.09 0.80 -8.39
CA GLY A 386 4.17 1.74 -8.66
C GLY A 386 4.24 2.90 -7.66
N GLU A 387 4.51 4.09 -8.17
CA GLU A 387 4.76 5.33 -7.43
C GLU A 387 4.42 6.55 -8.31
N VAL A 388 4.20 7.69 -7.67
CA VAL A 388 3.91 9.01 -8.23
C VAL A 388 4.80 10.04 -7.52
N GLU A 389 5.76 10.61 -8.25
CA GLU A 389 6.58 11.71 -7.74
C GLU A 389 6.21 13.03 -8.44
N ASP A 390 6.20 14.13 -7.70
CA ASP A 390 5.91 15.46 -8.21
C ASP A 390 7.07 16.43 -7.92
N TYR A 391 7.26 17.43 -8.79
CA TYR A 391 8.39 18.35 -8.67
C TYR A 391 8.00 19.77 -9.06
N LEU A 392 8.43 20.75 -8.26
CA LEU A 392 8.43 22.14 -8.66
C LEU A 392 9.58 22.42 -9.63
N LEU A 393 9.27 22.89 -10.83
CA LEU A 393 10.25 23.17 -11.88
C LEU A 393 10.18 24.63 -12.33
N PRO A 394 11.22 25.45 -12.10
CA PRO A 394 11.26 26.81 -12.62
C PRO A 394 11.61 26.85 -14.12
N ILE A 395 10.82 27.58 -14.90
CA ILE A 395 11.17 28.00 -16.25
C ILE A 395 11.89 29.35 -16.14
N THR A 396 13.17 29.41 -16.51
CA THR A 396 13.95 30.65 -16.48
C THR A 396 13.83 31.40 -17.81
N PRO A 397 13.92 32.74 -17.80
CA PRO A 397 14.12 33.49 -19.04
C PRO A 397 15.35 32.99 -19.79
N GLU A 398 15.36 33.18 -21.11
CA GLU A 398 16.57 33.01 -21.90
C GLU A 398 17.67 33.93 -21.36
N VAL A 399 18.84 33.35 -21.05
CA VAL A 399 20.01 34.14 -20.68
C VAL A 399 20.50 34.85 -21.93
N ALA A 400 20.14 36.13 -22.07
CA ALA A 400 20.73 36.97 -23.09
C ALA A 400 22.24 37.08 -22.81
N VAL A 401 23.06 36.41 -23.61
CA VAL A 401 24.50 36.67 -23.61
C VAL A 401 24.66 38.13 -24.06
N PRO A 402 25.21 39.04 -23.23
CA PRO A 402 25.43 40.40 -23.68
C PRO A 402 26.39 40.34 -24.86
N VAL A 403 25.89 40.70 -26.05
CA VAL A 403 26.73 40.92 -27.21
C VAL A 403 27.61 42.12 -26.86
N ILE A 404 28.87 41.87 -26.51
CA ILE A 404 29.86 42.94 -26.42
C ILE A 404 30.03 43.43 -27.85
N ASP A 405 29.44 44.57 -28.18
CA ASP A 405 29.63 45.19 -29.49
C ASP A 405 31.14 45.50 -29.64
N PRO A 406 31.85 44.87 -30.60
CA PRO A 406 33.26 45.16 -30.81
C PRO A 406 33.52 46.62 -31.23
N ARG A 407 32.47 47.39 -31.56
CA ARG A 407 32.56 48.82 -31.88
C ARG A 407 32.56 49.74 -30.65
N ILE A 408 32.28 49.25 -29.45
CA ILE A 408 32.30 50.05 -28.21
C ILE A 408 33.66 49.98 -27.48
N ALA A 409 34.60 49.14 -27.95
CA ALA A 409 35.95 49.05 -27.40
C ALA A 409 36.96 50.10 -27.92
N LEU A 410 36.51 51.09 -28.72
CA LEU A 410 37.39 52.10 -29.32
C LEU A 410 36.95 53.52 -28.95
N GLY A 411 37.00 53.86 -27.65
CA GLY A 411 36.48 55.16 -27.23
C GLY A 411 36.84 55.65 -25.84
N LEU A 412 37.96 55.26 -25.24
CA LEU A 412 38.49 55.96 -24.05
C LEU A 412 40.00 55.70 -23.89
N LEU A 413 40.81 56.45 -24.66
CA LEU A 413 42.21 56.71 -24.35
C LEU A 413 42.35 58.23 -24.21
N PRO A 414 42.55 58.78 -22.99
CA PRO A 414 42.87 60.19 -22.85
C PRO A 414 44.34 60.41 -23.19
N LEU A 415 44.59 61.31 -24.16
CA LEU A 415 45.90 61.92 -24.36
C LEU A 415 46.18 62.90 -23.21
N GLY A 416 47.34 62.75 -22.57
CA GLY A 416 48.01 63.85 -21.85
C GLY A 416 48.66 63.44 -20.55
N GLY A 417 50.00 63.42 -20.52
CA GLY A 417 50.75 63.33 -19.26
C GLY A 417 52.17 62.79 -19.39
N LEU A 418 53.04 63.54 -20.06
CA LEU A 418 54.48 63.34 -20.10
C LEU A 418 55.09 63.57 -18.70
N ALA A 419 55.74 62.57 -18.10
CA ALA A 419 56.71 62.77 -17.01
C ALA A 419 57.78 61.66 -16.99
N LEU A 420 59.00 62.05 -17.35
CA LEU A 420 60.26 61.35 -17.06
C LEU A 420 60.39 61.06 -15.55
N LEU A 421 60.85 59.86 -15.16
CA LEU A 421 62.02 59.69 -14.27
C LEU A 421 62.41 58.21 -14.07
N GLY A 422 63.69 57.91 -14.33
CA GLY A 422 64.51 57.14 -13.39
C GLY A 422 64.51 55.61 -13.49
N ALA A 423 65.36 55.08 -14.38
CA ALA A 423 65.91 53.74 -14.23
C ALA A 423 66.80 53.65 -12.96
N ARG A 424 66.61 52.62 -12.13
CA ARG A 424 67.71 51.98 -11.37
C ARG A 424 67.41 50.51 -11.12
N ARG A 425 68.27 49.66 -11.71
CA ARG A 425 68.41 48.22 -11.43
C ARG A 425 68.81 47.99 -9.97
N SER A 426 68.31 46.93 -9.36
CA SER A 426 69.11 46.12 -8.43
C SER A 426 68.56 44.70 -8.36
N ALA A 427 69.39 43.74 -8.75
CA ALA A 427 69.17 42.32 -8.59
C ALA A 427 69.64 41.86 -7.21
N ARG A 428 68.93 40.93 -6.57
CA ARG A 428 69.56 39.97 -5.64
C ARG A 428 68.95 38.57 -5.80
N ARG A 429 69.88 37.62 -5.91
CA ARG A 429 69.76 36.17 -6.08
C ARG A 429 69.75 35.47 -4.71
N ARG A 430 69.19 34.24 -4.72
CA ARG A 430 69.43 33.09 -3.80
C ARG A 430 68.84 33.24 -2.38
N GLN A 431 68.30 32.21 -1.75
CA GLN A 431 68.93 30.90 -1.49
C GLN A 431 67.91 29.82 -1.04
N LEU A 432 68.25 28.54 -1.30
CA LEU A 432 67.56 27.30 -0.91
C LEU A 432 67.63 26.98 0.60
N ALA A 433 66.68 26.14 1.04
CA ALA A 433 66.71 25.04 2.05
C ALA A 433 65.33 24.99 2.72
N SER A 434 64.65 23.87 2.95
CA SER A 434 64.95 22.43 2.96
C SER A 434 63.63 21.68 2.82
#